data_AF-A0A2G0E7N0-F1
#
_entry.id   AF-A0A2G0E7N0-F1
#
_cell.length_a   1.000
_cell.length_b   1.000
_cell.length_c   1.000
_cell.angle_alpha   90.00
_cell.angle_beta   90.00
_cell.angle_gamma   90.00
#
_symmetry.space_group_name_H-M   'P 1'
#
loop_
_entity.id
_entity.type
_entity.pdbx_description
1 polymer ?
#
loop_
_entity_poly.entity_id
_entity_poly.type
_entity_poly.pdbx_seq_one_letter_code
_entity_poly.pdbx_strand_id
1 'polypeptide(L)'
;SDVTFTAEYGGTVGLAMFLGLVIHLLIARFTPVKTIFLTGHMLWWFPFVFVAAGVEAGLSGGALIGISGILSACYWSFMPWIMRKYVWDATGDDSFLIGHPTGVLSLVSGFVAKRVGNKEKSTEDIKVPENLSFFREISITGALVMFLMNTVVGIIAPVLIPEGDNLLMFSIEAGLNFGAGLLIMLYGVRLLINQIIPAFQGIAEKVVPGAKPAFDVPILFNYRPNAVIIGFIVAMITSTILVVLANSFHLFGVLLVPLVITSFFECGGAAVIGEGQGGFRGAVVGTIAASFVMVVLAGFSAIVFSTTIQSWILIFGGNDLSLWGMIGRGFSGLFGGF
;
A
#
# COMPACT_ATOMS: atom_id res chain seq x y z
N SER A 1 -19.72 12.25 1.52
CA SER A 1 -18.48 12.28 0.72
C SER A 1 -17.30 12.43 1.66
N ASP A 2 -16.10 12.06 1.22
CA ASP A 2 -14.90 12.05 2.07
C ASP A 2 -14.56 13.43 2.66
N VAL A 3 -14.87 14.50 1.92
CA VAL A 3 -14.74 15.90 2.37
C VAL A 3 -15.66 16.18 3.56
N THR A 4 -16.93 15.77 3.46
CA THR A 4 -17.90 15.90 4.55
C THR A 4 -17.47 15.07 5.76
N PHE A 5 -17.02 13.83 5.54
CA PHE A 5 -16.56 12.96 6.62
C PHE A 5 -15.36 13.58 7.36
N THR A 6 -14.39 14.12 6.62
CA THR A 6 -13.21 14.77 7.22
C THR A 6 -13.58 16.04 7.98
N ALA A 7 -14.54 16.82 7.47
CA ALA A 7 -15.02 18.01 8.16
C ALA A 7 -15.72 17.68 9.50
N GLU A 8 -16.44 16.57 9.55
CA GLU A 8 -17.18 16.14 10.75
C GLU A 8 -16.30 15.39 11.75
N TYR A 9 -15.47 14.45 11.28
CA TYR A 9 -14.71 13.51 12.11
C TYR A 9 -13.22 13.80 12.19
N GLY A 10 -12.69 14.82 11.52
CA GLY A 10 -11.26 15.13 11.50
C GLY A 10 -10.64 15.31 12.90
N GLY A 11 -11.37 15.95 13.83
CA GLY A 11 -10.96 16.06 15.23
C GLY A 11 -10.91 14.70 15.94
N THR A 12 -11.91 13.84 15.72
CA THR A 12 -11.96 12.46 16.24
C THR A 12 -10.80 11.62 15.72
N VAL A 13 -10.47 11.74 14.44
CA VAL A 13 -9.31 11.08 13.82
C VAL A 13 -8.02 11.54 14.49
N GLY A 14 -7.85 12.84 14.73
CA GLY A 14 -6.69 13.38 15.44
C GLY A 14 -6.54 12.85 16.88
N LEU A 15 -7.64 12.75 17.63
CA LEU A 15 -7.64 12.19 18.98
C LEU A 15 -7.33 10.69 18.99
N ALA A 16 -7.91 9.93 18.06
CA ALA A 16 -7.63 8.51 17.90
C ALA A 16 -6.16 8.27 17.50
N MET A 17 -5.61 9.08 16.61
CA MET A 17 -4.19 9.06 16.22
C MET A 17 -3.28 9.29 17.43
N PHE A 18 -3.56 10.32 18.23
CA PHE A 18 -2.78 10.62 19.44
C PHE A 18 -2.81 9.46 20.44
N LEU A 19 -4.00 8.95 20.75
CA LEU A 19 -4.16 7.79 21.64
C LEU A 19 -3.43 6.56 21.10
N GLY A 20 -3.59 6.28 19.81
CA GLY A 20 -2.94 5.15 19.14
C GLY A 20 -1.41 5.26 19.18
N LEU A 21 -0.86 6.47 19.03
CA LEU A 21 0.59 6.69 19.08
C LEU A 21 1.15 6.39 20.47
N VAL A 22 0.45 6.83 21.52
CA VAL A 22 0.82 6.49 22.91
C VAL A 22 0.82 4.99 23.10
N ILE A 23 -0.25 4.29 22.70
CA ILE A 23 -0.36 2.82 22.86
C ILE A 23 0.72 2.10 22.04
N HIS A 24 0.98 2.55 20.80
CA HIS A 24 2.02 1.99 19.93
C HIS A 24 3.42 2.08 20.57
N LEU A 25 3.76 3.23 21.15
CA LEU A 25 5.04 3.40 21.86
C LEU A 25 5.10 2.54 23.13
N LEU A 26 3.99 2.37 23.85
CA LEU A 26 3.91 1.46 25.00
C LEU A 26 4.12 0.00 24.58
N ILE A 27 3.51 -0.44 23.47
CA ILE A 27 3.74 -1.77 22.90
C ILE A 27 5.24 -1.95 22.59
N ALA A 28 5.85 -0.97 21.90
CA ALA A 28 7.25 -1.02 21.54
C ALA A 28 8.18 -1.07 22.76
N ARG A 29 7.85 -0.32 23.81
CA ARG A 29 8.62 -0.25 25.06
C ARG A 29 8.54 -1.56 25.85
N PHE A 30 7.33 -2.06 26.10
CA PHE A 30 7.10 -3.10 27.10
C PHE A 30 6.94 -4.51 26.53
N THR A 31 6.84 -4.67 25.21
CA THR A 31 6.70 -6.00 24.58
C THR A 31 7.93 -6.35 23.73
N PRO A 32 8.06 -7.62 23.26
CA PRO A 32 9.09 -8.01 22.30
C PRO A 32 8.90 -7.41 20.89
N VAL A 33 7.75 -6.82 20.58
CA VAL A 33 7.49 -6.17 19.30
C VAL A 33 8.15 -4.80 19.32
N LYS A 34 9.29 -4.66 18.63
CA LYS A 34 10.11 -3.44 18.68
C LYS A 34 9.89 -2.50 17.50
N THR A 35 8.69 -2.48 16.95
CA THR A 35 8.34 -1.64 15.80
C THR A 35 8.13 -0.19 16.25
N ILE A 36 8.72 0.76 15.51
CA ILE A 36 8.36 2.18 15.60
C ILE A 36 7.93 2.66 14.21
N PHE A 37 6.66 2.97 14.06
CA PHE A 37 6.05 3.32 12.79
C PHE A 37 6.31 4.79 12.43
N LEU A 38 7.02 5.02 11.32
CA LEU A 38 7.53 6.36 10.96
C LEU A 38 6.90 6.95 9.69
N THR A 39 5.95 6.24 9.08
CA THR A 39 5.27 6.73 7.87
C THR A 39 4.16 7.72 8.26
N GLY A 40 4.53 9.00 8.36
CA GLY A 40 3.69 10.05 8.96
C GLY A 40 2.28 10.18 8.37
N HIS A 41 2.12 10.16 7.05
CA HIS A 41 0.80 10.26 6.44
C HIS A 41 -0.05 9.01 6.73
N MET A 42 0.56 7.82 6.85
CA MET A 42 -0.14 6.60 7.25
C MET A 42 -0.50 6.58 8.74
N LEU A 43 0.21 7.31 9.61
CA LEU A 43 -0.23 7.55 10.98
C LEU A 43 -1.57 8.30 11.03
N TRP A 44 -1.95 9.00 9.97
CA TRP A 44 -3.26 9.61 9.86
C TRP A 44 -4.29 8.70 9.17
N TRP A 45 -3.92 8.05 8.06
CA TRP A 45 -4.83 7.24 7.26
C TRP A 45 -5.41 6.03 8.00
N PHE A 46 -4.63 5.36 8.86
CA PHE A 46 -5.16 4.24 9.64
C PHE A 46 -6.27 4.68 10.62
N PRO A 47 -6.06 5.69 11.49
CA PRO A 47 -7.12 6.26 12.31
C PRO A 47 -8.30 6.76 11.50
N PHE A 48 -8.07 7.40 10.34
CA PHE A 48 -9.14 7.83 9.44
C PHE A 48 -10.05 6.68 9.03
N VAL A 49 -9.47 5.57 8.56
CA VAL A 49 -10.24 4.38 8.14
C VAL A 49 -10.90 3.69 9.33
N PHE A 50 -10.24 3.58 10.48
CA PHE A 50 -10.85 2.96 11.66
C PHE A 50 -11.97 3.81 12.27
N VAL A 51 -11.86 5.14 12.24
CA VAL A 51 -12.95 6.03 12.65
C VAL A 51 -14.13 5.89 11.69
N ALA A 52 -13.88 5.85 10.37
CA ALA A 52 -14.95 5.57 9.41
C ALA A 52 -15.60 4.21 9.68
N ALA A 53 -14.81 3.19 10.00
CA ALA A 53 -15.29 1.84 10.29
C ALA A 53 -16.14 1.80 11.57
N GLY A 54 -15.75 2.58 12.59
CA GLY A 54 -16.53 2.74 13.81
C GLY A 54 -17.85 3.49 13.58
N VAL A 55 -17.84 4.54 12.75
CA VAL A 55 -19.07 5.28 12.37
C VAL A 55 -20.03 4.38 11.59
N GLU A 56 -19.53 3.59 10.61
CA GLU A 56 -20.32 2.56 9.90
C GLU A 56 -20.88 1.46 10.82
N ALA A 57 -20.33 1.34 12.03
CA ALA A 57 -20.79 0.41 13.07
C ALA A 57 -21.64 1.10 14.16
N GLY A 58 -22.00 2.38 14.00
CA GLY A 58 -22.83 3.12 14.96
C GLY A 58 -22.09 3.60 16.21
N LEU A 59 -20.75 3.57 16.23
CA LEU A 59 -19.97 4.12 17.34
C LEU A 59 -19.91 5.65 17.29
N SER A 60 -19.87 6.25 18.47
CA SER A 60 -19.68 7.70 18.64
C SER A 60 -18.88 8.02 19.91
N GLY A 61 -18.48 9.29 20.05
CA GLY A 61 -17.84 9.81 21.25
C GLY A 61 -16.56 9.05 21.66
N GLY A 62 -16.41 8.82 22.97
CA GLY A 62 -15.21 8.20 23.54
C GLY A 62 -14.95 6.78 23.06
N ALA A 63 -15.99 5.99 22.79
CA ALA A 63 -15.85 4.61 22.29
C ALA A 63 -15.24 4.60 20.87
N LEU A 64 -15.68 5.51 20.01
CA LEU A 64 -15.15 5.68 18.66
C LEU A 64 -13.65 6.04 18.67
N ILE A 65 -13.25 6.97 19.54
CA ILE A 65 -11.84 7.37 19.72
C ILE A 65 -11.01 6.20 20.27
N GLY A 66 -11.50 5.55 21.33
CA GLY A 66 -10.80 4.48 22.02
C GLY A 66 -10.54 3.28 21.13
N ILE A 67 -11.58 2.75 20.47
CA ILE A 67 -11.47 1.58 19.60
C ILE A 67 -10.60 1.88 18.38
N SER A 68 -10.82 3.03 17.72
CA SER A 68 -10.02 3.42 16.56
C SER A 68 -8.54 3.56 16.92
N GLY A 69 -8.23 4.22 18.04
CA GLY A 69 -6.84 4.38 18.51
C GLY A 69 -6.16 3.06 18.85
N ILE A 70 -6.86 2.13 19.50
CA ILE A 70 -6.34 0.79 19.81
C ILE A 70 -6.06 0.02 18.52
N LEU A 71 -7.00 0.00 17.57
CA LEU A 71 -6.82 -0.70 16.30
C LEU A 71 -5.67 -0.13 15.47
N SER A 72 -5.53 1.20 15.42
CA SER A 72 -4.38 1.87 14.80
C SER A 72 -3.07 1.45 15.45
N ALA A 73 -2.98 1.47 16.78
CA ALA A 73 -1.78 1.07 17.51
C ALA A 73 -1.40 -0.40 17.25
N CYS A 74 -2.40 -1.29 17.21
CA CYS A 74 -2.21 -2.69 16.87
C CYS A 74 -1.65 -2.84 15.46
N TYR A 75 -2.24 -2.18 14.46
CA TYR A 75 -1.74 -2.26 13.10
C TYR A 75 -0.29 -1.77 13.00
N TRP A 76 0.00 -0.57 13.51
CA TRP A 76 1.34 0.03 13.45
C TRP A 76 2.41 -0.79 14.14
N SER A 77 2.05 -1.49 15.21
CA SER A 77 2.99 -2.32 15.98
C SER A 77 3.21 -3.67 15.31
N PHE A 78 2.12 -4.38 15.01
CA PHE A 78 2.17 -5.79 14.68
C PHE A 78 2.35 -6.06 13.19
N MET A 79 1.76 -5.26 12.29
CA MET A 79 1.84 -5.57 10.86
C MET A 79 3.27 -5.49 10.30
N PRO A 80 4.05 -4.42 10.56
CA PRO A 80 5.47 -4.37 10.16
C PRO A 80 6.28 -5.49 10.81
N TRP A 81 5.95 -5.83 12.06
CA TRP A 81 6.61 -6.91 12.77
C TRP A 81 6.33 -8.26 12.11
N ILE A 82 5.09 -8.57 11.75
CA ILE A 82 4.72 -9.84 11.10
C ILE A 82 5.46 -9.99 9.77
N MET A 83 5.56 -8.91 8.98
CA MET A 83 6.27 -8.92 7.70
C MET A 83 7.80 -9.00 7.82
N ARG A 84 8.38 -8.70 8.98
CA ARG A 84 9.83 -8.44 9.12
C ARG A 84 10.74 -9.46 8.42
N LYS A 85 10.46 -10.76 8.56
CA LYS A 85 11.29 -11.81 7.95
C LYS A 85 11.24 -11.79 6.42
N TYR A 86 10.06 -11.52 5.86
CA TYR A 86 9.89 -11.38 4.42
C TYR A 86 10.66 -10.16 3.89
N VAL A 87 10.62 -9.05 4.62
CA VAL A 87 11.37 -7.83 4.28
C VAL A 87 12.86 -8.13 4.32
N TRP A 88 13.38 -8.67 5.42
CA TRP A 88 14.81 -8.95 5.60
C TRP A 88 15.34 -9.98 4.61
N ASP A 89 14.55 -11.00 4.27
CA ASP A 89 14.91 -11.96 3.23
C ASP A 89 15.00 -11.29 1.84
N ALA A 90 14.14 -10.31 1.56
CA ALA A 90 14.13 -9.60 0.29
C ALA A 90 15.26 -8.58 0.20
N THR A 91 15.57 -7.86 1.28
CA THR A 91 16.52 -6.75 1.30
C THR A 91 17.94 -7.18 1.69
N GLY A 92 18.09 -8.28 2.44
CA GLY A 92 19.35 -8.65 3.10
C GLY A 92 19.72 -7.73 4.26
N ASP A 93 18.81 -6.88 4.72
CA ASP A 93 19.03 -5.83 5.71
C ASP A 93 17.98 -5.94 6.81
N ASP A 94 18.42 -6.22 8.04
CA ASP A 94 17.55 -6.38 9.19
C ASP A 94 17.33 -5.07 9.99
N SER A 95 17.96 -3.97 9.59
CA SER A 95 17.98 -2.73 10.37
C SER A 95 16.63 -1.99 10.42
N PHE A 96 15.70 -2.30 9.52
CA PHE A 96 14.40 -1.65 9.40
C PHE A 96 13.24 -2.61 9.14
N LEU A 97 12.04 -2.05 9.17
CA LEU A 97 10.75 -2.70 8.90
C LEU A 97 9.97 -1.87 7.87
N ILE A 98 8.84 -2.40 7.37
CA ILE A 98 7.94 -1.67 6.47
C ILE A 98 6.65 -1.29 7.18
N GLY A 99 6.44 0.02 7.34
CA GLY A 99 5.25 0.65 7.89
C GLY A 99 4.39 1.27 6.80
N HIS A 100 3.73 0.45 5.98
CA HIS A 100 2.88 0.89 4.88
C HIS A 100 1.72 -0.10 4.70
N PRO A 101 0.56 0.27 4.11
CA PRO A 101 -0.56 -0.65 3.85
C PRO A 101 -0.31 -1.78 2.83
N THR A 102 0.95 -2.12 2.52
CA THR A 102 1.29 -3.22 1.58
C THR A 102 1.18 -4.61 2.20
N GLY A 103 0.92 -4.72 3.49
CA GLY A 103 1.32 -5.90 4.24
C GLY A 103 0.57 -7.17 3.90
N VAL A 104 -0.77 -7.17 3.80
CA VAL A 104 -1.52 -8.37 3.39
C VAL A 104 -1.11 -8.80 1.99
N LEU A 105 -0.94 -7.85 1.08
CA LEU A 105 -0.53 -8.11 -0.30
C LEU A 105 0.88 -8.71 -0.35
N SER A 106 1.80 -8.17 0.45
CA SER A 106 3.16 -8.67 0.62
C SER A 106 3.20 -10.07 1.23
N LEU A 107 2.38 -10.34 2.26
CA LEU A 107 2.28 -11.66 2.87
C LEU A 107 1.73 -12.71 1.89
N VAL A 108 0.69 -12.35 1.13
CA VAL A 108 0.11 -13.23 0.09
C VAL A 108 1.15 -13.50 -1.00
N SER A 109 1.77 -12.45 -1.54
CA SER A 109 2.81 -12.56 -2.57
C SER A 109 3.98 -13.43 -2.10
N GLY A 110 4.52 -13.13 -0.92
CA GLY A 110 5.63 -13.91 -0.33
C GLY A 110 5.25 -15.37 -0.06
N PHE A 111 4.02 -15.64 0.41
CA PHE A 111 3.55 -16.99 0.67
C PHE A 111 3.40 -17.83 -0.60
N VAL A 112 2.84 -17.26 -1.66
CA VAL A 112 2.68 -17.92 -2.96
C VAL A 112 4.05 -18.11 -3.61
N ALA A 113 4.86 -17.05 -3.67
CA ALA A 113 6.19 -17.07 -4.26
C ALA A 113 7.11 -18.11 -3.64
N LYS A 114 7.06 -18.29 -2.32
CA LYS A 114 7.84 -19.31 -1.61
C LYS A 114 7.55 -20.75 -2.08
N ARG A 115 6.37 -21.01 -2.65
CA ARG A 115 5.93 -22.35 -3.09
C ARG A 115 6.17 -22.62 -4.56
N VAL A 116 6.08 -21.58 -5.39
CA VAL A 116 6.08 -21.72 -6.86
C VAL A 116 7.28 -21.07 -7.54
N GLY A 117 8.04 -20.26 -6.79
CA GLY A 117 9.18 -19.52 -7.29
C GLY A 117 10.50 -20.28 -7.28
N ASN A 118 11.54 -19.64 -7.80
CA ASN A 118 12.92 -20.09 -7.73
C ASN A 118 13.83 -18.88 -7.44
N LYS A 119 14.46 -18.87 -6.25
CA LYS A 119 15.35 -17.79 -5.81
C LYS A 119 16.62 -17.63 -6.67
N GLU A 120 17.03 -18.66 -7.40
CA GLU A 120 18.24 -18.62 -8.24
C GLU A 120 18.11 -17.70 -9.46
N LYS A 121 16.87 -17.31 -9.83
CA LYS A 121 16.62 -16.45 -10.98
C LYS A 121 16.13 -15.09 -10.49
N SER A 122 17.02 -14.14 -10.29
CA SER A 122 16.64 -12.78 -9.85
C SER A 122 15.95 -11.99 -10.98
N THR A 123 15.11 -11.03 -10.63
CA THR A 123 14.68 -9.99 -11.60
C THR A 123 15.82 -9.07 -11.97
N GLU A 124 16.83 -8.97 -11.11
CA GLU A 124 18.00 -8.13 -11.33
C GLU A 124 19.00 -8.77 -12.32
N ASP A 125 18.86 -10.07 -12.61
CA ASP A 125 19.69 -10.79 -13.59
C ASP A 125 19.21 -10.63 -15.05
N ILE A 126 18.12 -9.89 -15.28
CA ILE A 126 17.52 -9.72 -16.61
C ILE A 126 18.49 -8.96 -17.53
N LYS A 127 19.00 -9.66 -18.53
CA LYS A 127 19.85 -9.07 -19.58
C LYS A 127 18.99 -8.40 -20.64
N VAL A 128 18.74 -7.10 -20.47
CA VAL A 128 18.07 -6.29 -21.49
C VAL A 128 19.08 -5.97 -22.62
N PRO A 129 18.73 -6.16 -23.91
CA PRO A 129 19.56 -5.78 -25.05
C PRO A 129 20.02 -4.31 -24.98
N GLU A 130 21.19 -3.99 -25.54
CA GLU A 130 21.78 -2.64 -25.43
C GLU A 130 20.86 -1.53 -25.99
N ASN A 131 20.17 -1.79 -27.10
CA ASN A 131 19.21 -0.86 -27.70
C ASN A 131 17.95 -0.63 -26.85
N LEU A 132 17.67 -1.53 -25.90
CA LEU A 132 16.54 -1.45 -24.96
C LEU A 132 17.03 -1.14 -23.54
N SER A 133 18.31 -0.81 -23.35
CA SER A 133 18.90 -0.59 -22.03
C SER A 133 18.21 0.50 -21.21
N PHE A 134 17.56 1.47 -21.86
CA PHE A 134 16.75 2.49 -21.19
C PHE A 134 15.56 1.91 -20.41
N PHE A 135 15.07 0.71 -20.73
CA PHE A 135 14.04 0.01 -19.95
C PHE A 135 14.52 -0.43 -18.57
N ARG A 136 15.83 -0.35 -18.30
CA ARG A 136 16.39 -0.56 -16.95
C ARG A 136 16.16 0.63 -16.04
N GLU A 137 15.91 1.82 -16.60
CA GLU A 137 15.56 2.99 -15.80
C GLU A 137 14.09 2.90 -15.36
N ILE A 138 13.88 2.71 -14.06
CA ILE A 138 12.55 2.55 -13.45
C ILE A 138 11.62 3.71 -13.79
N SER A 139 12.16 4.93 -13.83
CA SER A 139 11.41 6.13 -14.19
C SER A 139 10.91 6.10 -15.63
N ILE A 140 11.73 5.64 -16.57
CA ILE A 140 11.38 5.53 -17.99
C ILE A 140 10.35 4.43 -18.19
N THR A 141 10.59 3.24 -17.63
CA THR A 141 9.65 2.13 -17.77
C THR A 141 8.33 2.42 -17.07
N GLY A 142 8.36 3.01 -15.87
CA GLY A 142 7.16 3.46 -15.16
C GLY A 142 6.35 4.49 -15.96
N ALA A 143 7.03 5.49 -16.56
CA ALA A 143 6.40 6.48 -17.42
C ALA A 143 5.72 5.83 -18.65
N LEU A 144 6.40 4.87 -19.29
CA LEU A 144 5.82 4.16 -20.44
C LEU A 144 4.61 3.33 -20.03
N VAL A 145 4.66 2.66 -18.89
CA VAL A 145 3.52 1.87 -18.38
C VAL A 145 2.33 2.77 -18.12
N MET A 146 2.53 3.93 -17.49
CA MET A 146 1.47 4.91 -17.25
C MET A 146 0.91 5.51 -18.54
N PHE A 147 1.77 5.79 -19.52
CA PHE A 147 1.35 6.23 -20.85
C PHE A 147 0.45 5.19 -21.52
N LEU A 148 0.90 3.94 -21.60
CA LEU A 148 0.15 2.86 -22.24
C LEU A 148 -1.16 2.58 -21.50
N MET A 149 -1.12 2.59 -20.17
CA MET A 149 -2.28 2.33 -19.34
C MET A 149 -3.35 3.42 -19.52
N ASN A 150 -3.00 4.70 -19.42
CA ASN A 150 -3.95 5.78 -19.64
C ASN A 150 -4.47 5.81 -21.07
N THR A 151 -3.65 5.40 -22.05
CA THR A 151 -4.12 5.24 -23.44
C THR A 151 -5.23 4.19 -23.53
N VAL A 152 -5.01 3.00 -22.95
CA VAL A 152 -6.00 1.91 -22.97
C VAL A 152 -7.26 2.27 -22.18
N VAL A 153 -7.10 2.82 -20.97
CA VAL A 153 -8.24 3.22 -20.14
C VAL A 153 -9.03 4.35 -20.80
N GLY A 154 -8.38 5.34 -21.41
CA GLY A 154 -9.05 6.40 -22.14
C GLY A 154 -9.81 5.92 -23.39
N ILE A 155 -9.40 4.81 -24.01
CA ILE A 155 -10.16 4.16 -25.09
C ILE A 155 -11.43 3.49 -24.53
N ILE A 156 -11.31 2.79 -23.40
CA ILE A 156 -12.43 2.02 -22.81
C ILE A 156 -13.43 2.93 -22.10
N ALA A 157 -12.95 3.97 -21.42
CA ALA A 157 -13.73 4.90 -20.63
C ALA A 157 -13.34 6.36 -20.97
N PRO A 158 -13.76 6.88 -22.14
CA PRO A 158 -13.41 8.24 -22.57
C PRO A 158 -13.84 9.36 -21.61
N VAL A 159 -14.84 9.08 -20.76
CA VAL A 159 -15.31 9.99 -19.69
C VAL A 159 -14.23 10.36 -18.67
N LEU A 160 -13.16 9.57 -18.58
CA LEU A 160 -12.04 9.84 -17.68
C LEU A 160 -11.04 10.87 -18.26
N ILE A 161 -11.18 11.22 -19.53
CA ILE A 161 -10.35 12.23 -20.20
C ILE A 161 -10.99 13.61 -19.93
N PRO A 162 -10.22 14.60 -19.44
CA PRO A 162 -10.74 15.96 -19.26
C PRO A 162 -11.39 16.51 -20.53
N GLU A 163 -12.50 17.23 -20.39
CA GLU A 163 -13.18 17.83 -21.54
C GLU A 163 -12.24 18.78 -22.28
N GLY A 164 -12.05 18.53 -23.59
CA GLY A 164 -11.16 19.32 -24.45
C GLY A 164 -9.74 18.77 -24.59
N ASP A 165 -9.35 17.77 -23.80
CA ASP A 165 -8.03 17.14 -23.93
C ASP A 165 -7.98 16.09 -25.05
N ASN A 166 -6.80 15.97 -25.66
CA ASN A 166 -6.50 14.90 -26.59
C ASN A 166 -5.97 13.68 -25.82
N LEU A 167 -6.58 12.50 -26.01
CA LEU A 167 -6.18 11.24 -25.36
C LEU A 167 -4.66 10.98 -25.42
N LEU A 168 -4.04 11.22 -26.57
CA LEU A 168 -2.61 10.98 -26.74
C LEU A 168 -1.80 11.91 -25.84
N MET A 169 -2.14 13.20 -25.83
CA MET A 169 -1.44 14.21 -25.02
C MET A 169 -1.65 13.95 -23.53
N PHE A 170 -2.89 13.69 -23.12
CA PHE A 170 -3.23 13.30 -21.75
C PHE A 170 -2.41 12.10 -21.28
N SER A 171 -2.29 11.07 -22.12
CA SER A 171 -1.52 9.87 -21.79
C SER A 171 -0.02 10.15 -21.70
N ILE A 172 0.52 10.98 -22.60
CA ILE A 172 1.95 11.39 -22.58
C ILE A 172 2.25 12.16 -21.30
N GLU A 173 1.43 13.16 -20.96
CA GLU A 173 1.60 13.98 -19.77
C GLU A 173 1.51 13.14 -18.50
N ALA A 174 0.54 12.22 -18.42
CA ALA A 174 0.42 11.31 -17.29
C ALA A 174 1.67 10.41 -17.14
N GLY A 175 2.20 9.89 -18.24
CA GLY A 175 3.45 9.12 -18.26
C GLY A 175 4.65 9.94 -17.77
N LEU A 176 4.85 11.13 -18.33
CA LEU A 176 5.97 12.01 -17.98
C LEU A 176 5.90 12.47 -16.52
N ASN A 177 4.73 12.87 -16.04
CA ASN A 177 4.52 13.28 -14.65
C ASN A 177 4.80 12.12 -13.68
N PHE A 178 4.38 10.91 -14.03
CA PHE A 178 4.69 9.73 -13.22
C PHE A 178 6.20 9.46 -13.17
N GLY A 179 6.87 9.47 -14.33
CA GLY A 179 8.33 9.27 -14.39
C GLY A 179 9.11 10.31 -13.59
N ALA A 180 8.72 11.59 -13.70
CA ALA A 180 9.32 12.69 -12.94
C ALA A 180 9.07 12.54 -11.43
N GLY A 181 7.84 12.23 -11.02
CA GLY A 181 7.50 11.96 -9.63
C GLY A 181 8.27 10.77 -9.04
N LEU A 182 8.43 9.70 -9.82
CA LEU A 182 9.20 8.51 -9.44
C LEU A 182 10.69 8.83 -9.25
N LEU A 183 11.28 9.66 -10.11
CA LEU A 183 12.66 10.13 -9.91
C LEU A 183 12.82 10.90 -8.59
N ILE A 184 11.97 11.91 -8.37
CA ILE A 184 12.00 12.73 -7.16
C ILE A 184 11.87 11.83 -5.92
N MET A 185 10.95 10.87 -5.96
CA MET A 185 10.74 9.90 -4.88
C MET A 185 11.99 9.04 -4.63
N LEU A 186 12.56 8.41 -5.66
CA LEU A 186 13.72 7.51 -5.51
C LEU A 186 14.93 8.26 -4.94
N TYR A 187 15.18 9.49 -5.39
CA TYR A 187 16.23 10.34 -4.83
C TYR A 187 15.95 10.70 -3.37
N GLY A 188 14.71 11.09 -3.04
CA GLY A 188 14.30 11.40 -1.66
C GLY A 188 14.47 10.21 -0.71
N VAL A 189 14.09 9.00 -1.15
CA VAL A 189 14.22 7.77 -0.35
C VAL A 189 15.69 7.46 -0.06
N ARG A 190 16.61 7.60 -1.03
CA ARG A 190 18.04 7.38 -0.80
C ARG A 190 18.61 8.36 0.23
N LEU A 191 18.21 9.63 0.17
CA LEU A 191 18.59 10.63 1.17
C LEU A 191 18.06 10.26 2.57
N LEU A 192 16.81 9.78 2.64
CA LEU A 192 16.20 9.33 3.89
C LEU A 192 16.97 8.15 4.51
N ILE A 193 17.29 7.12 3.72
CA ILE A 193 18.05 5.94 4.19
C ILE A 193 19.37 6.39 4.84
N ASN A 194 20.10 7.28 4.17
CA ASN A 194 21.44 7.69 4.60
C ASN A 194 21.45 8.59 5.85
N GLN A 195 20.37 9.33 6.12
CA GLN A 195 20.34 10.35 7.18
C GLN A 195 19.42 10.00 8.34
N ILE A 196 18.21 9.51 8.06
CA ILE A 196 17.18 9.29 9.09
C ILE A 196 17.39 7.96 9.80
N ILE A 197 17.86 6.90 9.12
CA ILE A 197 18.09 5.59 9.76
C ILE A 197 19.09 5.70 10.91
N PRO A 198 20.30 6.29 10.72
CA PRO A 198 21.27 6.42 11.81
C PRO A 198 20.79 7.38 12.91
N ALA A 199 20.15 8.50 12.54
CA ALA A 199 19.63 9.47 13.50
C ALA A 199 18.53 8.86 14.39
N PHE A 200 17.66 8.04 13.80
CA PHE A 200 16.61 7.34 14.53
C PHE A 200 17.19 6.34 15.53
N GLN A 201 18.15 5.51 15.12
CA GLN A 201 18.79 4.54 16.02
C GLN A 201 19.34 5.21 17.29
N GLY A 202 19.99 6.38 17.15
CA GLY A 202 20.54 7.12 18.30
C GLY A 202 19.50 7.67 19.30
N ILE A 203 18.31 8.06 18.83
CA ILE A 203 17.22 8.52 19.72
C ILE A 203 16.46 7.32 20.27
N ALA A 204 16.15 6.35 19.41
CA ALA A 204 15.32 5.22 19.73
C ALA A 204 15.95 4.32 20.79
N GLU A 205 17.28 4.12 20.78
CA GLU A 205 17.98 3.37 21.83
C GLU A 205 17.75 3.92 23.24
N LYS A 206 17.56 5.24 23.39
CA LYS A 206 17.30 5.88 24.68
C LYS A 206 15.84 5.71 25.14
N VAL A 207 14.89 5.77 24.20
CA VAL A 207 13.45 5.77 24.52
C VAL A 207 12.86 4.36 24.49
N VAL A 208 13.20 3.56 23.48
CA VAL A 208 12.75 2.17 23.27
C VAL A 208 13.94 1.29 22.86
N PRO A 209 14.61 0.62 23.83
CA PRO A 209 15.74 -0.26 23.56
C PRO A 209 15.39 -1.35 22.55
N GLY A 210 16.23 -1.46 21.51
CA GLY A 210 16.05 -2.43 20.43
C GLY A 210 14.97 -2.07 19.40
N ALA A 211 14.47 -0.83 19.41
CA ALA A 211 13.52 -0.33 18.42
C ALA A 211 14.08 -0.46 16.99
N LYS A 212 13.24 -0.97 16.09
CA LYS A 212 13.48 -0.98 14.64
C LYS A 212 12.50 -0.01 13.97
N PRO A 213 13.00 0.96 13.19
CA PRO A 213 12.15 1.89 12.47
C PRO A 213 11.38 1.16 11.36
N ALA A 214 10.09 1.46 11.23
CA ALA A 214 9.26 1.01 10.13
C ALA A 214 9.02 2.16 9.16
N PHE A 215 9.61 2.06 7.97
CA PHE A 215 9.58 3.07 6.93
C PHE A 215 8.53 2.79 5.87
N ASP A 216 8.31 3.79 5.03
CA ASP A 216 7.43 3.70 3.89
C ASP A 216 7.92 2.68 2.85
N VAL A 217 7.00 2.05 2.12
CA VAL A 217 7.27 1.00 1.13
C VAL A 217 8.28 1.39 0.03
N PRO A 218 8.38 2.66 -0.43
CA PRO A 218 9.36 3.04 -1.44
C PRO A 218 10.82 2.78 -1.06
N ILE A 219 11.12 2.59 0.23
CA ILE A 219 12.45 2.14 0.67
C ILE A 219 12.86 0.83 -0.03
N LEU A 220 11.91 -0.09 -0.26
CA LEU A 220 12.15 -1.36 -0.94
C LEU A 220 12.53 -1.18 -2.41
N PHE A 221 12.14 -0.08 -3.03
CA PHE A 221 12.29 0.11 -4.48
C PHE A 221 13.75 0.32 -4.87
N ASN A 222 14.59 0.75 -3.93
CA ASN A 222 16.03 0.85 -4.14
C ASN A 222 16.77 -0.49 -3.99
N TYR A 223 16.16 -1.49 -3.33
CA TYR A 223 16.78 -2.80 -3.15
C TYR A 223 16.55 -3.69 -4.37
N ARG A 224 15.33 -3.67 -4.94
CA ARG A 224 14.93 -4.56 -6.03
C ARG A 224 14.11 -3.83 -7.09
N PRO A 225 14.74 -2.91 -7.84
CA PRO A 225 14.06 -1.99 -8.72
C PRO A 225 13.31 -2.68 -9.87
N ASN A 226 13.85 -3.75 -10.46
CA ASN A 226 13.18 -4.42 -11.57
C ASN A 226 11.92 -5.15 -11.10
N ALA A 227 11.94 -5.75 -9.90
CA ALA A 227 10.75 -6.38 -9.34
C ALA A 227 9.60 -5.40 -9.11
N VAL A 228 9.88 -4.15 -8.72
CA VAL A 228 8.84 -3.12 -8.59
C VAL A 228 8.15 -2.87 -9.93
N ILE A 229 8.93 -2.71 -11.01
CA ILE A 229 8.39 -2.46 -12.35
C ILE A 229 7.58 -3.66 -12.85
N ILE A 230 8.16 -4.86 -12.75
CA ILE A 230 7.50 -6.10 -13.17
C ILE A 230 6.20 -6.27 -12.37
N GLY A 231 6.27 -6.07 -11.06
CA GLY A 231 5.14 -6.06 -10.16
C GLY A 231 4.06 -5.09 -10.61
N PHE A 232 4.43 -3.84 -10.85
CA PHE A 232 3.49 -2.82 -11.30
C PHE A 232 2.79 -3.21 -12.61
N ILE A 233 3.54 -3.65 -13.62
CA ILE A 233 2.97 -4.10 -14.91
C ILE A 233 2.01 -5.27 -14.72
N VAL A 234 2.46 -6.30 -14.00
CA VAL A 234 1.67 -7.50 -13.72
C VAL A 234 0.42 -7.15 -12.93
N ALA A 235 0.54 -6.27 -11.94
CA ALA A 235 -0.56 -5.82 -11.11
C ALA A 235 -1.59 -5.06 -11.92
N MET A 236 -1.15 -4.08 -12.74
CA MET A 236 -2.03 -3.31 -13.59
C MET A 236 -2.79 -4.17 -14.59
N ILE A 237 -2.13 -5.11 -15.26
CA ILE A 237 -2.78 -6.01 -16.22
C ILE A 237 -3.80 -6.89 -15.48
N THR A 238 -3.37 -7.54 -14.40
CA THR A 238 -4.21 -8.48 -13.65
C THR A 238 -5.40 -7.76 -13.03
N SER A 239 -5.18 -6.64 -12.34
CA SER A 239 -6.22 -5.88 -11.68
C SER A 239 -7.20 -5.27 -12.67
N THR A 240 -6.74 -4.80 -13.83
CA THR A 240 -7.63 -4.25 -14.87
C THR A 240 -8.55 -5.34 -15.41
N ILE A 241 -8.03 -6.53 -15.72
CA ILE A 241 -8.85 -7.67 -16.15
C ILE A 241 -9.89 -8.01 -15.07
N LEU A 242 -9.46 -8.11 -13.81
CA LEU A 242 -10.36 -8.45 -12.70
C LEU A 242 -11.41 -7.38 -12.44
N VAL A 243 -11.07 -6.09 -12.55
CA VAL A 243 -12.01 -4.97 -12.42
C VAL A 243 -13.04 -4.99 -13.54
N VAL A 244 -12.61 -5.21 -14.78
CA VAL A 244 -13.54 -5.34 -15.93
C VAL A 244 -14.51 -6.50 -15.69
N LEU A 245 -14.01 -7.68 -15.30
CA LEU A 245 -14.86 -8.82 -14.99
C LEU A 245 -15.81 -8.51 -13.81
N ALA A 246 -15.31 -7.94 -12.72
CA ALA A 246 -16.12 -7.61 -11.56
C ALA A 246 -17.25 -6.62 -11.89
N ASN A 247 -16.97 -5.63 -12.73
CA ASN A 247 -17.95 -4.66 -13.20
C ASN A 247 -18.95 -5.29 -14.18
N SER A 248 -18.50 -6.11 -15.15
CA SER A 248 -19.37 -6.77 -16.13
C SER A 248 -20.34 -7.76 -15.50
N PHE A 249 -19.95 -8.44 -14.42
CA PHE A 249 -20.81 -9.34 -13.67
C PHE A 249 -21.50 -8.67 -12.47
N HIS A 250 -21.36 -7.35 -12.31
CA HIS A 250 -21.92 -6.58 -11.18
C HIS A 250 -21.62 -7.19 -9.79
N LEU A 251 -20.43 -7.76 -9.59
CA LEU A 251 -20.11 -8.59 -8.42
C LEU A 251 -20.24 -7.84 -7.09
N PHE A 252 -19.95 -6.55 -7.07
CA PHE A 252 -19.90 -5.74 -5.85
C PHE A 252 -20.99 -4.66 -5.77
N GLY A 253 -21.83 -4.51 -6.79
CA GLY A 253 -22.84 -3.44 -6.84
C GLY A 253 -22.28 -2.01 -6.88
N VAL A 254 -20.96 -1.85 -6.99
CA VAL A 254 -20.24 -0.58 -7.12
C VAL A 254 -19.31 -0.65 -8.33
N LEU A 255 -19.14 0.48 -9.02
CA LEU A 255 -18.21 0.57 -10.14
C LEU A 255 -16.79 0.65 -9.60
N LEU A 256 -16.00 -0.39 -9.83
CA LEU A 256 -14.58 -0.38 -9.50
C LEU A 256 -13.79 0.34 -10.61
N VAL A 257 -12.81 1.13 -10.19
CA VAL A 257 -11.87 1.83 -11.08
C VAL A 257 -10.49 1.18 -11.00
N PRO A 258 -9.63 1.31 -12.03
CA PRO A 258 -8.26 0.83 -11.97
C PRO A 258 -7.49 1.40 -10.77
N LEU A 259 -6.99 0.52 -9.90
CA LEU A 259 -6.30 0.86 -8.65
C LEU A 259 -4.81 1.17 -8.91
N VAL A 260 -4.51 2.28 -9.60
CA VAL A 260 -3.14 2.62 -10.03
C VAL A 260 -2.17 2.74 -8.85
N ILE A 261 -2.59 3.47 -7.80
CA ILE A 261 -1.75 3.70 -6.61
C ILE A 261 -1.43 2.36 -5.96
N THR A 262 -2.45 1.55 -5.69
CA THR A 262 -2.31 0.24 -5.04
C THR A 262 -1.51 -0.75 -5.86
N SER A 263 -1.64 -0.71 -7.19
CA SER A 263 -0.85 -1.51 -8.11
C SER A 263 0.62 -1.11 -8.13
N PHE A 264 0.95 0.18 -7.99
CA PHE A 264 2.33 0.63 -7.99
C PHE A 264 2.99 0.46 -6.63
N PHE A 265 2.42 1.04 -5.57
CA PHE A 265 3.07 1.09 -4.27
C PHE A 265 2.97 -0.25 -3.53
N GLU A 266 1.75 -0.72 -3.28
CA GLU A 266 1.52 -1.89 -2.46
C GLU A 266 1.82 -3.19 -3.21
N CYS A 267 1.39 -3.32 -4.46
CA CYS A 267 1.76 -4.47 -5.28
C CYS A 267 3.22 -4.41 -5.73
N GLY A 268 3.81 -3.23 -5.92
CA GLY A 268 5.26 -3.10 -6.14
C GLY A 268 6.07 -3.56 -4.92
N GLY A 269 5.67 -3.16 -3.72
CA GLY A 269 6.23 -3.70 -2.47
C GLY A 269 6.03 -5.20 -2.36
N ALA A 270 4.83 -5.69 -2.66
CA ALA A 270 4.53 -7.12 -2.65
C ALA A 270 5.36 -7.90 -3.68
N ALA A 271 5.69 -7.30 -4.83
CA ALA A 271 6.54 -7.90 -5.85
C ALA A 271 7.98 -8.05 -5.37
N VAL A 272 8.54 -7.04 -4.70
CA VAL A 272 9.87 -7.12 -4.06
C VAL A 272 9.91 -8.24 -3.02
N ILE A 273 8.86 -8.35 -2.21
CA ILE A 273 8.74 -9.44 -1.23
C ILE A 273 8.61 -10.81 -1.91
N GLY A 274 7.78 -10.90 -2.95
CA GLY A 274 7.62 -12.12 -3.74
C GLY A 274 8.93 -12.55 -4.40
N GLU A 275 9.71 -11.60 -4.90
CA GLU A 275 11.01 -11.86 -5.49
C GLU A 275 12.03 -12.36 -4.45
N GLY A 276 12.09 -11.73 -3.27
CA GLY A 276 12.94 -12.21 -2.16
C GLY A 276 12.65 -13.66 -1.74
N GLN A 277 11.42 -14.13 -1.99
CA GLN A 277 10.99 -15.50 -1.70
C GLN A 277 11.11 -16.47 -2.87
N GLY A 278 11.05 -15.99 -4.12
CA GLY A 278 10.88 -16.85 -5.30
C GLY A 278 11.49 -16.35 -6.60
N GLY A 279 12.38 -15.36 -6.56
CA GLY A 279 13.02 -14.74 -7.73
C GLY A 279 12.02 -14.11 -8.70
N PHE A 280 12.37 -14.04 -9.97
CA PHE A 280 11.55 -13.54 -11.06
C PHE A 280 10.16 -14.16 -11.11
N ARG A 281 10.08 -15.49 -10.95
CA ARG A 281 8.78 -16.20 -10.91
C ARG A 281 7.96 -15.79 -9.70
N GLY A 282 8.61 -15.61 -8.55
CA GLY A 282 8.00 -15.11 -7.33
C GLY A 282 7.43 -13.71 -7.49
N ALA A 283 8.19 -12.80 -8.12
CA ALA A 283 7.74 -11.45 -8.42
C ALA A 283 6.47 -11.46 -9.29
N VAL A 284 6.43 -12.28 -10.34
CA VAL A 284 5.27 -12.35 -11.25
C VAL A 284 4.07 -13.02 -10.57
N VAL A 285 4.21 -14.28 -10.15
CA VAL A 285 3.06 -15.07 -9.66
C VAL A 285 2.59 -14.58 -8.30
N GLY A 286 3.51 -14.13 -7.43
CA GLY A 286 3.17 -13.51 -6.16
C GLY A 286 2.38 -12.22 -6.37
N THR A 287 2.75 -11.40 -7.35
CA THR A 287 2.00 -10.18 -7.67
C THR A 287 0.63 -10.48 -8.26
N ILE A 288 0.49 -11.48 -9.15
CA ILE A 288 -0.84 -11.90 -9.64
C ILE A 288 -1.77 -12.26 -8.47
N ALA A 289 -1.27 -13.03 -7.51
CA ALA A 289 -2.05 -13.41 -6.33
C ALA A 289 -2.40 -12.18 -5.45
N ALA A 290 -1.43 -11.28 -5.24
CA ALA A 290 -1.66 -10.04 -4.52
C ALA A 290 -2.71 -9.16 -5.22
N SER A 291 -2.65 -8.99 -6.53
CA SER A 291 -3.61 -8.20 -7.30
C SER A 291 -5.02 -8.79 -7.30
N PHE A 292 -5.14 -10.12 -7.24
CA PHE A 292 -6.43 -10.77 -7.03
C PHE A 292 -7.02 -10.39 -5.67
N VAL A 293 -6.23 -10.53 -4.60
CA VAL A 293 -6.63 -10.11 -3.25
C VAL A 293 -6.95 -8.63 -3.21
N MET A 294 -6.19 -7.80 -3.90
CA MET A 294 -6.39 -6.36 -3.97
C MET A 294 -7.77 -5.98 -4.52
N VAL A 295 -8.17 -6.55 -5.67
CA VAL A 295 -9.48 -6.23 -6.27
C VAL A 295 -10.63 -6.74 -5.39
N VAL A 296 -10.47 -7.92 -4.79
CA VAL A 296 -11.46 -8.48 -3.84
C VAL A 296 -11.61 -7.56 -2.62
N LEU A 297 -10.49 -7.13 -2.03
CA LEU A 297 -10.50 -6.23 -0.88
C LEU A 297 -11.12 -4.88 -1.22
N ALA A 298 -10.80 -4.30 -2.39
CA ALA A 298 -11.38 -3.04 -2.83
C ALA A 298 -12.90 -3.15 -2.99
N GLY A 299 -13.39 -4.20 -3.65
CA GLY A 299 -14.82 -4.45 -3.83
C GLY A 299 -15.59 -4.57 -2.52
N PHE A 300 -15.15 -5.45 -1.61
CA PHE A 300 -15.84 -5.63 -0.33
C PHE A 300 -15.73 -4.41 0.58
N SER A 301 -14.57 -3.76 0.64
CA SER A 301 -14.42 -2.57 1.47
C SER A 301 -15.28 -1.41 0.97
N ALA A 302 -15.42 -1.23 -0.35
CA ALA A 302 -16.30 -0.20 -0.91
C ALA A 302 -17.78 -0.41 -0.49
N ILE A 303 -18.24 -1.66 -0.38
CA ILE A 303 -19.59 -1.98 0.15
C ILE A 303 -19.65 -1.63 1.64
N VAL A 304 -18.62 -2.02 2.39
CA VAL A 304 -18.56 -1.81 3.84
C VAL A 304 -18.56 -0.33 4.23
N PHE A 305 -17.92 0.53 3.44
CA PHE A 305 -17.79 1.97 3.69
C PHE A 305 -18.80 2.83 2.93
N SER A 306 -19.95 2.25 2.53
CA SER A 306 -20.92 2.89 1.64
C SER A 306 -21.48 4.23 2.12
N THR A 307 -21.51 4.50 3.42
CA THR A 307 -22.11 5.71 3.99
C THR A 307 -21.07 6.76 4.39
N THR A 308 -19.80 6.36 4.48
CA THR A 308 -18.70 7.19 4.97
C THR A 308 -17.71 7.56 3.88
N ILE A 309 -16.72 6.67 3.63
CA ILE A 309 -15.51 6.95 2.84
C ILE A 309 -15.41 6.08 1.57
N GLN A 310 -16.55 5.66 1.01
CA GLN A 310 -16.59 4.76 -0.16
C GLN A 310 -15.76 5.31 -1.34
N SER A 311 -15.92 6.59 -1.67
CA SER A 311 -15.21 7.22 -2.79
C SER A 311 -13.70 7.18 -2.56
N TRP A 312 -13.26 7.44 -1.33
CA TRP A 312 -11.86 7.34 -0.95
C TRP A 312 -11.33 5.90 -1.08
N ILE A 313 -12.09 4.92 -0.61
CA ILE A 313 -11.72 3.48 -0.67
C ILE A 313 -11.59 2.99 -2.11
N LEU A 314 -12.41 3.50 -3.03
CA LEU A 314 -12.31 3.13 -4.45
C LEU A 314 -11.00 3.59 -5.10
N ILE A 315 -10.31 4.57 -4.51
CA ILE A 315 -9.05 5.13 -5.03
C ILE A 315 -7.84 4.57 -4.27
N PHE A 316 -7.92 4.51 -2.94
CA PHE A 316 -6.78 4.20 -2.04
C PHE A 316 -6.87 2.83 -1.37
N GLY A 317 -7.97 2.09 -1.60
CA GLY A 317 -8.20 0.76 -1.03
C GLY A 317 -7.56 -0.38 -1.82
N GLY A 318 -8.04 -1.59 -1.56
CA GLY A 318 -7.49 -2.84 -2.10
C GLY A 318 -6.25 -3.34 -1.35
N ASN A 319 -5.99 -2.82 -0.16
CA ASN A 319 -4.78 -3.08 0.60
C ASN A 319 -5.13 -3.29 2.09
N ASP A 320 -4.16 -3.10 2.99
CA ASP A 320 -4.40 -3.23 4.42
C ASP A 320 -5.46 -2.28 4.96
N LEU A 321 -5.64 -1.09 4.38
CA LEU A 321 -6.70 -0.17 4.77
C LEU A 321 -8.08 -0.79 4.54
N SER A 322 -8.26 -1.48 3.40
CA SER A 322 -9.49 -2.22 3.11
C SER A 322 -9.68 -3.40 4.06
N LEU A 323 -8.67 -4.25 4.24
CA LEU A 323 -8.79 -5.43 5.09
C LEU A 323 -9.03 -5.05 6.55
N TRP A 324 -8.14 -4.22 7.11
CA TRP A 324 -8.22 -3.84 8.51
C TRP A 324 -9.39 -2.90 8.78
N GLY A 325 -9.78 -2.06 7.82
CA GLY A 325 -11.01 -1.29 7.91
C GLY A 325 -12.25 -2.18 8.07
N MET A 326 -12.38 -3.23 7.26
CA MET A 326 -13.48 -4.20 7.38
C MET A 326 -13.45 -4.96 8.72
N ILE A 327 -12.27 -5.43 9.14
CA ILE A 327 -12.09 -6.06 10.46
C ILE A 327 -12.45 -5.09 11.59
N GLY A 328 -12.01 -3.84 11.46
CA GLY A 328 -12.27 -2.78 12.42
C GLY A 328 -13.75 -2.45 12.55
N ARG A 329 -14.51 -2.45 11.45
CA ARG A 329 -15.97 -2.32 11.50
C ARG A 329 -16.61 -3.51 12.21
N GLY A 330 -16.20 -4.74 11.87
CA GLY A 330 -16.71 -5.95 12.51
C GLY A 330 -16.48 -5.95 14.03
N PHE A 331 -15.27 -5.57 14.46
CA PHE A 331 -14.94 -5.41 15.88
C PHE A 331 -15.74 -4.28 16.54
N SER A 332 -15.86 -3.14 15.86
CA SER A 332 -16.63 -1.99 16.34
C SER A 332 -18.11 -2.34 16.51
N GLY A 333 -18.67 -3.18 15.64
CA GLY A 333 -20.06 -3.65 15.74
C GLY A 333 -20.36 -4.50 16.99
N LEU A 334 -19.33 -5.01 17.69
CA LEU A 334 -19.52 -5.67 19.00
C LEU A 334 -19.84 -4.66 20.11
N PHE A 335 -19.50 -3.38 19.89
CA PHE A 335 -19.66 -2.28 20.84
C PHE A 335 -20.62 -1.19 20.32
N GLY A 336 -20.96 -1.26 19.04
CA GLY A 336 -21.95 -0.42 18.37
C GLY A 336 -23.36 -0.82 18.79
N GLY A 337 -24.17 0.17 19.15
CA GLY A 337 -25.57 -0.05 19.49
C GLY A 337 -26.37 -0.56 18.29
N PHE A 338 -27.29 -1.47 18.56
CA PHE A 338 -28.38 -1.88 17.66
C PHE A 338 -29.10 -0.67 17.05
#